data_AF-A0A815W6K8-F1
#
_entry.id   AF-A0A815W6K8-F1
#
_cell.length_a   1.000
_cell.length_b   1.000
_cell.length_c   1.000
_cell.angle_alpha   90.00
_cell.angle_beta   90.00
_cell.angle_gamma   90.00
#
_symmetry.space_group_name_H-M   'P 1'
#
loop_
_entity.id
_entity.type
_entity.pdbx_description
1 polymer ?
#
loop_
_entity_poly.entity_id
_entity_poly.type
_entity_poly.pdbx_seq_one_letter_code
_entity_poly.pdbx_strand_id
1 'polypeptide(L)'
;MYYQLISRLASLQYHLDGSIINFQIKDDSDVSLISFDETHSYYGYLRDGLIKRGIRSLINTLAWPNGISLEKAIVPNTWTAIEYTVKHSTSDVLAVLRKHAPNHNPFMVMEYYPDWIDCEGQRHQTVDSNIFAEGVDKILKYNGSINFYMVFGGTNFQFTNGSDRTLAYHPIITFYDYNAIITECGDAYPTKFKAVRDVIAKYLPLPTNPNTGVITKRFIWYISV
;
A
#
# COMPACT_ATOMS: atom_id res chain seq x y z
N MET A 1 -10.14 12.99 -17.84
CA MET A 1 -9.96 11.87 -16.87
C MET A 1 -10.33 12.27 -15.44
N TYR A 2 -9.58 13.15 -14.76
CA TYR A 2 -9.83 13.48 -13.33
C TYR A 2 -11.25 14.02 -13.04
N TYR A 3 -11.83 14.84 -13.91
CA TYR A 3 -13.22 15.29 -13.71
C TYR A 3 -14.23 14.15 -13.67
N GLN A 4 -14.09 13.16 -14.58
CA GLN A 4 -14.99 12.01 -14.61
C GLN A 4 -14.79 11.11 -13.40
N LEU A 5 -13.53 10.80 -13.05
CA LEU A 5 -13.22 9.95 -11.90
C LEU A 5 -13.67 10.59 -10.59
N ILE A 6 -13.22 11.82 -10.31
CA ILE A 6 -13.49 12.48 -9.03
C ILE A 6 -14.97 12.77 -8.86
N SER A 7 -15.73 13.08 -9.92
CA SER A 7 -17.18 13.25 -9.81
C SER A 7 -17.91 12.01 -9.28
N ARG A 8 -17.42 10.81 -9.63
CA ARG A 8 -17.98 9.54 -9.13
C ARG A 8 -17.56 9.28 -7.68
N LEU A 9 -16.29 9.53 -7.35
CA LEU A 9 -15.75 9.29 -6.01
C LEU A 9 -16.20 10.32 -4.96
N ALA A 10 -16.47 11.57 -5.35
CA ALA A 10 -16.82 12.64 -4.43
C ALA A 10 -18.10 12.31 -3.63
N SER A 11 -19.05 11.61 -4.24
CA SER A 11 -20.30 11.18 -3.57
C SER A 11 -20.12 10.01 -2.60
N LEU A 12 -18.96 9.33 -2.60
CA LEU A 12 -18.68 8.16 -1.78
C LEU A 12 -17.79 8.47 -0.56
N GLN A 13 -17.63 9.75 -0.24
CA GLN A 13 -16.83 10.18 0.91
C GLN A 13 -17.54 9.89 2.23
N TYR A 14 -16.77 9.58 3.28
CA TYR A 14 -17.30 9.17 4.57
C TYR A 14 -18.26 10.17 5.22
N HIS A 15 -17.99 11.47 5.09
CA HIS A 15 -18.88 12.54 5.60
C HIS A 15 -20.22 12.68 4.83
N LEU A 16 -20.41 11.90 3.76
CA LEU A 16 -21.63 11.78 2.96
C LEU A 16 -22.19 10.35 3.06
N ASP A 17 -21.95 9.66 4.17
CA ASP A 17 -22.34 8.26 4.41
C ASP A 17 -21.70 7.24 3.45
N GLY A 18 -20.60 7.60 2.79
CA GLY A 18 -19.78 6.70 2.00
C GLY A 18 -18.66 6.01 2.79
N SER A 19 -17.76 5.31 2.08
CA SER A 19 -16.64 4.58 2.70
C SER A 19 -15.26 5.21 2.48
N ILE A 20 -15.15 6.26 1.66
CA ILE A 20 -13.85 6.87 1.34
C ILE A 20 -13.45 7.88 2.42
N ILE A 21 -12.45 7.51 3.22
CA ILE A 21 -11.91 8.32 4.33
C ILE A 21 -10.68 9.16 3.95
N ASN A 22 -9.98 8.80 2.86
CA ASN A 22 -8.70 9.39 2.49
C ASN A 22 -8.43 9.28 0.98
N PHE A 23 -7.67 10.24 0.43
CA PHE A 23 -7.19 10.26 -0.95
C PHE A 23 -5.69 10.53 -1.01
N GLN A 24 -4.94 9.63 -1.64
CA GLN A 24 -3.52 9.85 -1.94
C GLN A 24 -3.35 10.63 -3.25
N ILE A 25 -2.57 11.71 -3.25
CA ILE A 25 -2.35 12.52 -4.47
C ILE A 25 -1.22 12.01 -5.35
N LYS A 26 -0.20 11.33 -4.81
CA LYS A 26 0.89 10.75 -5.60
C LYS A 26 1.66 9.69 -4.80
N ASP A 27 2.29 8.80 -5.56
CA ASP A 27 3.21 7.75 -5.15
C ASP A 27 4.67 8.21 -5.24
N ASP A 28 5.56 7.66 -4.42
CA ASP A 28 6.91 8.14 -4.12
C ASP A 28 7.88 8.17 -5.32
N SER A 29 7.57 7.39 -6.37
CA SER A 29 8.43 7.09 -7.53
C SER A 29 9.06 8.30 -8.21
N ASP A 30 8.46 9.48 -8.06
CA ASP A 30 8.86 10.71 -8.75
C ASP A 30 9.64 11.68 -7.85
N VAL A 31 9.68 11.44 -6.54
CA VAL A 31 10.31 12.34 -5.56
C VAL A 31 11.82 12.47 -5.81
N SER A 32 12.45 11.48 -6.44
CA SER A 32 13.86 11.51 -6.84
C SER A 32 14.11 12.25 -8.17
N LEU A 33 13.08 12.42 -9.02
CA LEU A 33 13.25 12.86 -10.41
C LEU A 33 13.01 14.36 -10.63
N ILE A 34 12.31 15.02 -9.71
CA ILE A 34 11.99 16.45 -9.80
C ILE A 34 12.51 17.22 -8.57
N SER A 35 12.73 18.52 -8.74
CA SER A 35 13.22 19.39 -7.66
C SER A 35 12.22 19.52 -6.50
N PHE A 36 12.68 20.05 -5.37
CA PHE A 36 11.83 20.30 -4.21
C PHE A 36 10.64 21.22 -4.55
N ASP A 37 10.91 22.34 -5.22
CA ASP A 37 9.90 23.34 -5.59
C ASP A 37 8.90 22.80 -6.61
N GLU A 38 9.37 22.01 -7.57
CA GLU A 38 8.50 21.33 -8.54
C GLU A 38 7.60 20.30 -7.86
N THR A 39 8.14 19.53 -6.89
CA THR A 39 7.35 18.57 -6.12
C THR A 39 6.22 19.27 -5.37
N HIS A 40 6.53 20.34 -4.65
CA HIS A 40 5.55 21.10 -3.87
C HIS A 40 4.48 21.75 -4.75
N SER A 41 4.89 22.35 -5.87
CA SER A 41 3.98 22.98 -6.83
C SER A 41 3.05 21.94 -7.47
N TYR A 42 3.60 20.80 -7.87
CA TYR A 42 2.83 19.72 -8.49
C TYR A 42 1.85 19.08 -7.50
N TYR A 43 2.30 18.73 -6.30
CA TYR A 43 1.45 18.11 -5.28
C TYR A 43 0.38 19.09 -4.79
N GLY A 44 0.72 20.37 -4.63
CA GLY A 44 -0.24 21.44 -4.36
C GLY A 44 -1.32 21.53 -5.44
N TYR A 45 -0.93 21.47 -6.72
CA TYR A 45 -1.86 21.46 -7.85
C TYR A 45 -2.80 20.24 -7.83
N LEU A 46 -2.28 19.05 -7.51
CA LEU A 46 -3.10 17.84 -7.38
C LEU A 46 -4.08 17.94 -6.21
N ARG A 47 -3.62 18.35 -5.03
CA ARG A 47 -4.43 18.61 -3.83
C ARG A 47 -5.57 19.58 -4.13
N ASP A 48 -5.24 20.75 -4.67
CA ASP A 48 -6.22 21.79 -4.99
C ASP A 48 -7.19 21.32 -6.08
N GLY A 49 -6.69 20.51 -7.00
CA GLY A 49 -7.50 19.83 -7.99
C GLY A 49 -8.56 18.90 -7.40
N LEU A 50 -8.22 18.11 -6.37
CA LEU A 50 -9.17 17.26 -5.66
C LEU A 50 -10.20 18.12 -4.90
N ILE A 51 -9.73 19.13 -4.16
CA ILE A 51 -10.59 20.03 -3.36
C ILE A 51 -11.60 20.76 -4.25
N LYS A 52 -11.13 21.34 -5.37
CA LYS A 52 -11.99 22.05 -6.34
C LYS A 52 -13.09 21.16 -6.91
N ARG A 53 -12.87 19.84 -6.95
CA ARG A 53 -13.80 18.84 -7.50
C ARG A 53 -14.67 18.17 -6.43
N GLY A 54 -14.67 18.68 -5.20
CA GLY A 54 -15.59 18.26 -4.13
C GLY A 54 -14.98 17.29 -3.12
N ILE A 55 -13.68 17.00 -3.18
CA ILE A 55 -13.03 16.22 -2.12
C ILE A 55 -12.89 17.07 -0.85
N ARG A 56 -13.33 16.50 0.28
CA ARG A 56 -13.28 17.05 1.63
C ARG A 56 -12.71 16.05 2.65
N SER A 57 -12.60 14.78 2.30
CA SER A 57 -11.86 13.78 3.08
C SER A 57 -10.37 14.12 3.19
N LEU A 58 -9.64 13.38 4.04
CA LEU A 58 -8.19 13.54 4.21
C LEU A 58 -7.48 13.38 2.86
N ILE A 59 -6.41 14.16 2.68
CA ILE A 59 -5.52 14.07 1.51
C ILE A 59 -4.11 13.79 2.01
N ASN A 60 -3.49 12.74 1.49
CA ASN A 60 -2.13 12.37 1.86
C ASN A 60 -1.14 12.36 0.69
N THR A 61 0.12 12.56 1.05
CA THR A 61 1.29 12.20 0.24
C THR A 61 1.89 10.90 0.78
N LEU A 62 2.79 10.29 0.00
CA LEU A 62 3.55 9.12 0.39
C LEU A 62 5.04 9.43 0.29
N ALA A 63 5.83 8.89 1.22
CA ALA A 63 7.28 9.04 1.20
C ALA A 63 7.99 7.79 1.72
N TRP A 64 9.15 7.53 1.12
CA TRP A 64 10.18 6.74 1.79
C TRP A 64 10.60 7.36 3.14
N PRO A 65 10.92 6.54 4.15
CA PRO A 65 11.28 7.00 5.49
C PRO A 65 12.73 7.53 5.57
N ASN A 66 13.09 8.46 4.69
CA ASN A 66 14.35 9.18 4.71
C ASN A 66 14.09 10.70 4.66
N GLY A 67 15.07 11.51 5.07
CA GLY A 67 14.91 12.96 5.19
C GLY A 67 14.54 13.64 3.87
N ILE A 68 15.19 13.27 2.76
CA ILE A 68 14.98 13.92 1.46
C ILE A 68 13.56 13.64 0.95
N SER A 69 13.12 12.39 1.01
CA SER A 69 11.78 12.00 0.56
C SER A 69 10.70 12.67 1.42
N LEU A 70 10.90 12.71 2.74
CA LEU A 70 9.97 13.36 3.67
C LEU A 70 9.88 14.87 3.45
N GLU A 71 11.02 15.56 3.36
CA GLU A 71 11.04 17.01 3.10
C GLU A 71 10.25 17.35 1.84
N LYS A 72 10.43 16.59 0.76
CA LYS A 72 9.72 16.80 -0.50
C LYS A 72 8.23 16.45 -0.45
N ALA A 73 7.85 15.44 0.33
CA ALA A 73 6.47 14.97 0.40
C ALA A 73 5.58 15.80 1.35
N ILE A 74 6.16 16.60 2.25
CA ILE A 74 5.38 17.41 3.20
C ILE A 74 4.85 18.66 2.52
N VAL A 75 3.58 18.61 2.12
CA VAL A 75 2.90 19.71 1.44
C VAL A 75 1.82 20.30 2.37
N PRO A 76 1.62 21.63 2.41
CA PRO A 76 0.60 22.23 3.26
C PRO A 76 -0.79 21.60 3.06
N ASN A 77 -1.57 21.49 4.15
CA ASN A 77 -2.92 20.89 4.12
C ASN A 77 -2.96 19.47 3.54
N THR A 78 -1.86 18.73 3.68
CA THR A 78 -1.79 17.29 3.45
C THR A 78 -1.16 16.62 4.65
N TRP A 79 -1.38 15.32 4.73
CA TRP A 79 -0.73 14.45 5.69
C TRP A 79 0.28 13.54 4.97
N THR A 80 1.43 13.22 5.56
CA THR A 80 2.47 12.42 4.89
C THR A 80 2.52 11.02 5.47
N ALA A 81 2.09 10.05 4.68
CA ALA A 81 2.17 8.64 5.00
C ALA A 81 3.53 8.05 4.59
N ILE A 82 3.84 6.86 5.10
CA ILE A 82 5.18 6.27 4.98
C ILE A 82 5.14 4.89 4.33
N GLU A 83 6.11 4.61 3.48
CA GLU A 83 6.41 3.26 3.02
C GLU A 83 7.26 2.51 4.03
N TYR A 84 7.00 1.21 4.20
CA TYR A 84 7.68 0.42 5.21
C TYR A 84 7.94 -1.00 4.73
N THR A 85 9.15 -1.50 4.98
CA THR A 85 9.53 -2.89 4.69
C THR A 85 9.98 -3.60 5.97
N VAL A 86 10.08 -4.92 5.93
CA VAL A 86 10.67 -5.71 7.02
C VAL A 86 12.12 -5.33 7.37
N LYS A 87 12.81 -4.59 6.49
CA LYS A 87 14.19 -4.13 6.71
C LYS A 87 14.26 -2.86 7.55
N HIS A 88 13.13 -2.17 7.76
CA HIS A 88 13.10 -0.93 8.52
C HIS A 88 13.03 -1.15 10.03
N SER A 89 13.74 -0.30 10.76
CA SER A 89 13.62 -0.12 12.20
C SER A 89 12.50 0.87 12.51
N THR A 90 11.47 0.45 13.25
CA THR A 90 10.29 1.28 13.50
C THR A 90 10.63 2.54 14.30
N SER A 91 11.56 2.44 15.25
CA SER A 91 12.03 3.58 16.02
C SER A 91 12.74 4.61 15.15
N ASP A 92 13.55 4.16 14.18
CA ASP A 92 14.31 5.05 13.32
C ASP A 92 13.39 5.75 12.32
N VAL A 93 12.45 5.00 11.73
CA VAL A 93 11.40 5.56 10.86
C VAL A 93 10.60 6.62 11.60
N LEU A 94 10.18 6.34 12.84
CA LEU A 94 9.45 7.31 13.67
C LEU A 94 10.30 8.52 14.02
N ALA A 95 11.58 8.34 14.35
CA ALA A 95 12.47 9.45 14.66
C ALA A 95 12.62 10.39 13.45
N VAL A 96 12.79 9.84 12.25
CA VAL A 96 12.87 10.64 11.02
C VAL A 96 11.52 11.31 10.72
N LEU A 97 10.40 10.61 10.84
CA LEU A 97 9.07 11.20 10.64
C LEU A 97 8.81 12.37 11.60
N ARG A 98 9.10 12.19 12.89
CA ARG A 98 8.88 13.22 13.92
C ARG A 98 9.79 14.42 13.76
N LYS A 99 11.00 14.22 13.22
CA LYS A 99 11.93 15.31 12.91
C LYS A 99 11.39 16.22 11.78
N HIS A 100 10.78 15.65 10.73
CA HIS A 100 10.39 16.42 9.54
C HIS A 100 8.91 16.86 9.55
N ALA A 101 8.01 16.04 10.12
CA ALA A 101 6.58 16.34 10.24
C ALA A 101 6.14 16.36 11.71
N PRO A 102 6.61 17.33 12.53
CA PRO A 102 6.29 17.38 13.95
C PRO A 102 4.81 17.70 14.20
N ASN A 103 4.30 17.18 15.31
CA ASN A 103 3.06 17.56 16.01
C ASN A 103 1.69 17.22 15.40
N HIS A 104 1.53 16.84 14.12
CA HIS A 104 0.19 16.54 13.57
C HIS A 104 0.13 15.40 12.54
N ASN A 105 1.19 14.60 12.43
CA ASN A 105 1.25 13.52 11.45
C ASN A 105 1.11 12.14 12.17
N PRO A 106 -0.08 11.50 12.13
CA PRO A 106 -0.26 10.12 12.60
C PRO A 106 0.76 9.20 11.96
N PHE A 107 1.33 8.28 12.74
CA PHE A 107 2.18 7.26 12.15
C PHE A 107 1.28 6.30 11.36
N MET A 108 1.31 6.37 10.04
CA MET A 108 0.65 5.39 9.19
C MET A 108 1.62 4.91 8.14
N VAL A 109 1.75 3.61 8.12
CA VAL A 109 2.40 2.88 7.05
C VAL A 109 1.35 2.68 5.96
N MET A 110 1.45 3.44 4.87
CA MET A 110 0.51 3.30 3.74
C MET A 110 0.85 2.11 2.87
N GLU A 111 2.12 1.70 2.84
CA GLU A 111 2.54 0.52 2.09
C GLU A 111 3.47 -0.31 2.98
N TYR A 112 2.92 -1.41 3.51
CA TYR A 112 3.70 -2.45 4.17
C TYR A 112 3.78 -3.68 3.28
N TYR A 113 4.99 -3.97 2.79
CA TYR A 113 5.18 -4.98 1.76
C TYR A 113 5.38 -6.39 2.34
N PRO A 114 4.52 -7.38 2.01
CA PRO A 114 4.74 -8.78 2.33
C PRO A 114 5.78 -9.41 1.42
N ASP A 115 6.14 -8.72 0.33
CA ASP A 115 7.20 -9.12 -0.59
C ASP A 115 7.56 -8.03 -1.61
N TRP A 116 8.25 -8.41 -2.69
CA TRP A 116 8.45 -7.58 -3.87
C TRP A 116 7.85 -8.17 -5.14
N ILE A 117 7.88 -7.37 -6.21
CA ILE A 117 7.35 -7.74 -7.52
C ILE A 117 8.24 -8.80 -8.18
N ASP A 118 7.63 -9.85 -8.73
CA ASP A 118 8.32 -10.84 -9.54
C ASP A 118 8.51 -10.38 -10.99
N CYS A 119 9.72 -10.56 -11.48
CA CYS A 119 10.07 -10.30 -12.86
C CYS A 119 10.52 -11.57 -13.58
N GLU A 120 10.35 -11.59 -14.90
CA GLU A 120 10.78 -12.70 -15.75
C GLU A 120 12.26 -13.05 -15.55
N GLY A 121 12.55 -14.35 -15.42
CA GLY A 121 13.90 -14.86 -15.20
C GLY A 121 14.46 -14.68 -13.79
N GLN A 122 13.73 -14.03 -12.88
CA GLN A 122 14.11 -13.92 -11.47
C GLN A 122 13.48 -15.03 -10.62
N ARG A 123 14.07 -15.27 -9.45
CA ARG A 123 13.44 -16.15 -8.45
C ARG A 123 12.24 -15.44 -7.84
N HIS A 124 11.20 -16.22 -7.52
CA HIS A 124 10.05 -15.74 -6.77
C HIS A 124 10.51 -15.08 -5.47
N GLN A 125 10.10 -13.83 -5.28
CA GLN A 125 10.41 -13.07 -4.08
C GLN A 125 9.58 -13.65 -2.93
N THR A 126 10.23 -13.89 -1.79
CA THR A 126 9.60 -14.46 -0.59
C THR A 126 10.10 -13.73 0.67
N VAL A 127 9.18 -13.30 1.53
CA VAL A 127 9.46 -12.88 2.91
C VAL A 127 8.81 -13.86 3.88
N ASP A 128 9.57 -14.29 4.88
CA ASP A 128 9.08 -15.17 5.92
C ASP A 128 7.84 -14.61 6.64
N SER A 129 6.87 -15.50 6.89
CA SER A 129 5.58 -15.13 7.49
C SER A 129 5.72 -14.54 8.90
N ASN A 130 6.68 -15.03 9.70
CA ASN A 130 6.89 -14.54 11.06
C ASN A 130 7.61 -13.20 11.04
N ILE A 131 8.60 -13.01 10.17
CA ILE A 131 9.29 -11.72 10.00
C ILE A 131 8.29 -10.64 9.57
N PHE A 132 7.40 -10.96 8.63
CA PHE A 132 6.34 -10.05 8.20
C PHE A 132 5.38 -9.72 9.35
N ALA A 133 4.88 -10.73 10.08
CA ALA A 133 3.99 -10.50 11.22
C ALA A 133 4.66 -9.71 12.36
N GLU A 134 5.96 -9.91 12.60
CA GLU A 134 6.73 -9.14 13.58
C GLU A 134 6.78 -7.65 13.22
N GLY A 135 6.93 -7.31 11.94
CA GLY A 135 6.85 -5.92 11.48
C GLY A 135 5.46 -5.30 11.70
N VAL A 136 4.39 -6.06 11.47
CA VAL A 136 3.02 -5.63 11.83
C VAL A 136 2.91 -5.33 13.32
N ASP A 137 3.40 -6.24 14.18
CA ASP A 137 3.35 -6.08 15.64
C ASP A 137 4.12 -4.83 16.08
N LYS A 138 5.29 -4.58 15.49
CA LYS A 138 6.07 -3.37 15.74
C LYS A 138 5.30 -2.11 15.37
N ILE A 139 4.72 -2.04 14.16
CA ILE A 139 3.96 -0.85 13.72
C ILE A 139 2.80 -0.57 14.67
N LEU A 140 2.00 -1.60 15.01
CA LEU A 140 0.85 -1.46 15.90
C LEU A 140 1.25 -1.10 17.33
N LYS A 141 2.36 -1.64 17.85
CA LYS A 141 2.90 -1.31 19.18
C LYS A 141 3.26 0.16 19.34
N TYR A 142 3.65 0.82 18.25
CA TYR A 142 3.90 2.27 18.22
C TYR A 142 2.64 3.09 17.89
N ASN A 143 1.44 2.51 18.03
CA ASN A 143 0.16 3.14 17.71
C ASN A 143 0.09 3.61 16.24
N GLY A 144 0.73 2.84 15.35
CA GLY A 144 0.72 3.08 13.91
C GLY A 144 -0.49 2.46 13.22
N SER A 145 -1.05 3.16 12.25
CA SER A 145 -1.98 2.58 11.27
C SER A 145 -1.19 1.86 10.17
N ILE A 146 -1.77 0.84 9.54
CA ILE A 146 -1.10 0.03 8.54
C ILE A 146 -2.03 -0.30 7.38
N ASN A 147 -1.50 -0.22 6.17
CA ASN A 147 -2.10 -0.76 4.95
C ASN A 147 -1.13 -1.77 4.31
N PHE A 148 -1.65 -2.95 3.96
CA PHE A 148 -0.86 -4.05 3.40
C PHE A 148 -0.79 -3.93 1.89
N TYR A 149 0.43 -3.72 1.35
CA TYR A 149 0.69 -3.74 -0.09
C TYR A 149 1.46 -5.01 -0.44
N MET A 150 0.86 -6.16 -0.71
CA MET A 150 -0.55 -6.41 -0.97
C MET A 150 -1.20 -7.32 0.08
N VAL A 151 -2.44 -7.02 0.48
CA VAL A 151 -3.27 -8.02 1.19
C VAL A 151 -3.69 -9.15 0.24
N PHE A 152 -4.04 -8.81 -1.00
CA PHE A 152 -4.37 -9.69 -2.12
C PHE A 152 -3.87 -9.00 -3.39
N GLY A 153 -2.93 -9.60 -4.11
CA GLY A 153 -2.39 -9.01 -5.32
C GLY A 153 -3.15 -9.44 -6.60
N GLY A 154 -3.43 -10.73 -6.74
CA GLY A 154 -4.22 -11.27 -7.86
C GLY A 154 -3.40 -11.54 -9.12
N THR A 155 -3.92 -11.15 -10.28
CA THR A 155 -3.36 -11.51 -11.59
C THR A 155 -3.34 -10.31 -12.54
N ASN A 156 -2.22 -10.10 -13.20
CA ASN A 156 -2.10 -9.17 -14.32
C ASN A 156 -2.64 -9.83 -15.59
N PHE A 157 -3.95 -9.76 -15.83
CA PHE A 157 -4.56 -10.36 -17.02
C PHE A 157 -4.15 -9.63 -18.31
N GLN A 158 -4.10 -10.37 -19.42
CA GLN A 158 -3.80 -9.83 -20.75
C GLN A 158 -2.44 -9.08 -20.75
N PHE A 159 -2.41 -7.83 -21.21
CA PHE A 159 -1.21 -6.99 -21.32
C PHE A 159 -1.22 -5.87 -20.28
N THR A 160 -1.70 -6.16 -19.07
CA THR A 160 -1.77 -5.18 -17.97
C THR A 160 -0.52 -5.16 -17.09
N ASN A 161 0.42 -6.08 -17.32
CA ASN A 161 1.67 -6.16 -16.57
C ASN A 161 2.60 -4.97 -16.90
N GLY A 162 3.32 -4.49 -15.89
CA GLY A 162 4.35 -3.47 -16.04
C GLY A 162 5.73 -4.05 -16.33
N SER A 163 6.76 -3.23 -16.15
CA SER A 163 8.16 -3.66 -16.11
C SER A 163 8.92 -2.90 -15.04
N ASP A 164 9.88 -3.57 -14.39
CA ASP A 164 10.94 -2.90 -13.64
C ASP A 164 12.02 -2.44 -14.62
N ARG A 165 12.51 -1.21 -14.44
CA ARG A 165 13.56 -0.60 -15.26
C ARG A 165 14.71 -0.03 -14.42
N THR A 166 14.80 -0.40 -13.14
CA THR A 166 15.80 0.12 -12.21
C THR A 166 17.24 -0.19 -12.65
N LEU A 167 17.48 -1.40 -13.16
CA LEU A 167 18.80 -1.82 -13.66
C LEU A 167 18.78 -2.18 -15.15
N ALA A 168 17.74 -2.89 -15.58
CA ALA A 168 17.49 -3.24 -16.96
C ALA A 168 15.97 -3.43 -17.15
N TYR A 169 15.53 -3.60 -18.40
CA TYR A 169 14.13 -3.92 -18.67
C TYR A 169 13.80 -5.34 -18.21
N HIS A 170 12.96 -5.44 -17.18
CA HIS A 170 12.49 -6.68 -16.60
C HIS A 170 10.95 -6.70 -16.61
N PRO A 171 10.32 -7.47 -17.52
CA PRO A 171 8.87 -7.63 -17.53
C PRO A 171 8.39 -8.20 -16.21
N ILE A 172 7.37 -7.57 -15.62
CA ILE A 172 6.66 -8.13 -14.48
C ILE A 172 5.83 -9.31 -14.99
N ILE A 173 5.85 -10.42 -14.26
CA ILE A 173 5.13 -11.64 -14.69
C ILE A 173 3.61 -11.49 -14.53
N THR A 174 2.86 -12.39 -15.17
CA THR A 174 1.39 -12.44 -15.10
C THR A 174 0.88 -12.63 -13.66
N PHE A 175 1.57 -13.47 -12.89
CA PHE A 175 1.21 -13.75 -11.51
C PHE A 175 1.53 -12.53 -10.64
N TYR A 176 0.52 -11.99 -9.96
CA TYR A 176 0.68 -10.91 -8.99
C TYR A 176 0.33 -11.40 -7.58
N ASP A 177 0.68 -12.65 -7.26
CA ASP A 177 0.48 -13.27 -5.95
C ASP A 177 1.16 -12.45 -4.83
N TYR A 178 2.34 -11.91 -5.11
CA TYR A 178 3.09 -11.01 -4.24
C TYR A 178 3.48 -11.63 -2.89
N ASN A 179 3.44 -12.97 -2.76
CA ASN A 179 3.53 -13.68 -1.49
C ASN A 179 2.58 -13.06 -0.44
N ALA A 180 1.43 -12.58 -0.89
CA ALA A 180 0.50 -11.78 -0.10
C ALA A 180 -0.17 -12.60 1.00
N ILE A 181 -0.96 -11.90 1.84
CA ILE A 181 -1.75 -12.55 2.90
C ILE A 181 -2.82 -13.48 2.29
N ILE A 182 -3.34 -13.12 1.11
CA ILE A 182 -4.27 -13.89 0.29
C ILE A 182 -3.57 -14.21 -1.03
N THR A 183 -3.55 -15.48 -1.41
CA THR A 183 -2.91 -15.96 -2.64
C THR A 183 -3.64 -15.43 -3.87
N GLU A 184 -3.00 -15.50 -5.04
CA GLU A 184 -3.58 -15.12 -6.34
C GLU A 184 -4.97 -15.74 -6.59
N CYS A 185 -5.20 -16.98 -6.14
CA CYS A 185 -6.46 -17.68 -6.32
C CYS A 185 -7.53 -17.35 -5.25
N GLY A 186 -7.25 -16.40 -4.35
CA GLY A 186 -8.17 -15.97 -3.30
C GLY A 186 -8.15 -16.82 -2.03
N ASP A 187 -7.16 -17.71 -1.86
CA ASP A 187 -7.02 -18.49 -0.62
C ASP A 187 -6.29 -17.69 0.45
N ALA A 188 -6.66 -17.84 1.71
CA ALA A 188 -5.82 -17.35 2.80
C ALA A 188 -4.48 -18.12 2.81
N TYR A 189 -3.35 -17.41 2.68
CA TYR A 189 -2.04 -18.03 2.79
C TYR A 189 -1.91 -18.61 4.22
N PRO A 190 -1.82 -19.95 4.40
CA PRO A 190 -2.03 -20.56 5.72
C PRO A 190 -1.14 -19.99 6.84
N THR A 191 0.16 -19.81 6.58
CA THR A 191 1.10 -19.30 7.57
C THR A 191 1.00 -17.78 7.74
N LYS A 192 1.02 -17.01 6.63
CA LYS A 192 1.04 -15.54 6.67
C LYS A 192 -0.27 -14.95 7.18
N PHE A 193 -1.42 -15.46 6.71
CA PHE A 193 -2.74 -15.05 7.20
C PHE A 193 -2.89 -15.29 8.70
N LYS A 194 -2.54 -16.50 9.17
CA LYS A 194 -2.64 -16.82 10.59
C LYS A 194 -1.73 -15.93 11.43
N ALA A 195 -0.47 -15.77 11.04
CA ALA A 195 0.49 -14.97 11.79
C ALA A 195 0.07 -13.50 11.91
N VAL A 196 -0.40 -12.88 10.82
CA VAL A 196 -0.90 -11.49 10.84
C VAL A 196 -2.18 -11.37 11.66
N ARG A 197 -3.13 -12.32 11.50
CA ARG A 197 -4.37 -12.33 12.28
C ARG A 197 -4.10 -12.44 13.78
N ASP A 198 -3.19 -13.31 14.19
CA ASP A 198 -2.80 -13.50 15.59
C ASP A 198 -2.17 -12.23 16.18
N VAL A 199 -1.40 -11.48 15.39
CA VAL A 199 -0.87 -10.17 15.80
C VAL A 199 -1.99 -9.14 15.96
N ILE A 200 -2.87 -9.00 14.98
CA ILE A 200 -3.99 -8.03 15.04
C ILE A 200 -4.89 -8.32 16.26
N ALA A 201 -5.10 -9.60 16.60
CA ALA A 201 -5.89 -10.03 17.75
C ALA A 201 -5.39 -9.48 19.10
N LYS A 202 -4.10 -9.11 19.20
CA LYS A 202 -3.52 -8.49 20.39
C LYS A 202 -4.00 -7.05 20.60
N TYR A 203 -4.39 -6.36 19.53
CA TYR A 203 -4.70 -4.93 19.55
C TYR A 203 -6.19 -4.64 19.39
N LEU A 204 -6.93 -5.50 18.69
CA LEU A 204 -8.34 -5.30 18.37
C LEU A 204 -9.14 -6.61 18.47
N PRO A 205 -10.41 -6.55 18.91
CA PRO A 205 -11.28 -7.73 18.89
C PRO A 205 -11.51 -8.17 17.45
N LEU A 206 -11.36 -9.48 17.19
CA LEU A 206 -11.59 -10.04 15.87
C LEU A 206 -13.06 -10.42 15.68
N PRO A 207 -13.59 -10.37 14.44
CA PRO A 207 -14.91 -10.90 14.13
C PRO A 207 -15.02 -12.39 14.51
N THR A 208 -16.15 -12.76 15.11
CA THR A 208 -16.42 -14.11 15.65
C THR A 208 -16.73 -15.14 14.56
N ASN A 209 -17.15 -14.71 13.38
CA ASN A 209 -17.54 -15.59 12.28
C ASN A 209 -16.93 -15.12 10.95
N PRO A 210 -15.63 -15.38 10.69
CA PRO A 210 -15.03 -15.02 9.42
C PRO A 210 -15.68 -15.86 8.32
N ASN A 211 -16.44 -15.22 7.44
CA ASN A 211 -17.03 -15.90 6.28
C ASN A 211 -15.92 -16.18 5.26
N THR A 212 -15.21 -17.30 5.42
CA THR A 212 -14.22 -17.78 4.47
C THR A 212 -14.93 -18.74 3.52
N GLY A 213 -15.56 -18.21 2.48
CA GLY A 213 -16.06 -19.07 1.40
C GLY A 213 -14.92 -19.94 0.86
N VAL A 214 -15.15 -21.23 0.68
CA VAL A 214 -14.16 -22.14 0.08
C VAL A 214 -14.32 -22.10 -1.43
N ILE A 215 -13.32 -21.59 -2.14
CA ILE A 215 -13.27 -21.63 -3.60
C ILE A 215 -12.78 -23.03 -4.02
N THR A 216 -13.68 -23.81 -4.61
CA THR A 216 -13.36 -25.17 -5.08
C THR A 216 -12.51 -25.11 -6.36
N LYS A 217 -11.28 -25.63 -6.29
CA LYS A 217 -10.40 -25.79 -7.46
C LYS A 217 -10.70 -27.12 -8.14
N ARG A 218 -10.86 -27.11 -9.46
CA ARG A 218 -11.19 -28.30 -10.24
C ARG A 218 -10.11 -28.54 -11.29
N PHE A 219 -9.69 -29.79 -11.41
CA PHE A 219 -8.91 -30.23 -12.55
C PHE A 219 -9.85 -30.46 -13.73
N ILE A 220 -9.57 -29.88 -14.89
CA ILE A 220 -10.31 -30.14 -16.14
C ILE A 220 -9.32 -30.70 -17.17
N TRP A 221 -9.46 -31.99 -17.52
CA TRP A 221 -8.72 -32.59 -18.64
C TRP A 221 -9.55 -32.43 -19.92
N TYR A 222 -8.93 -31.91 -20.97
CA TYR A 222 -9.44 -32.04 -22.34
C TYR A 222 -8.74 -33.23 -22.99
N ILE A 223 -9.49 -34.26 -23.36
CA ILE A 223 -9.02 -35.29 -24.28
C ILE A 223 -9.35 -34.77 -25.68
N SER A 224 -8.34 -34.30 -26.40
CA SER A 224 -8.46 -34.07 -27.84
C SER A 224 -8.59 -35.43 -28.51
N VAL A 225 -9.80 -35.74 -29.01
CA VAL A 225 -10.07 -36.84 -29.94
C VAL A 225 -9.60 -36.50 -31.35
#